data_AF-A0AAP2KWU8-F1
#
_entry.id   AF-A0AAP2KWU8-F1
#
_cell.length_a   1.000
_cell.length_b   1.000
_cell.length_c   1.000
_cell.angle_alpha   90.00
_cell.angle_beta   90.00
_cell.angle_gamma   90.00
#
_symmetry.space_group_name_H-M   'P 1'
#
loop_
_entity.id
_entity.type
_entity.pdbx_description
1 polymer ?
#
loop_
_entity_poly.entity_id
_entity_poly.type
_entity_poly.pdbx_seq_one_letter_code
_entity_poly.pdbx_strand_id
1 'polypeptide(L)'
;MPCAFDNKTRAILPEEGRFPAIAHEADETARYRQLALRFLTYHPALSRLLETLAEESRRRALALASTARGLQLFDQVSLDQVSFDANVRAMAEAPSCEQFFVTDEVMGSALLAEAQEQAEVSLERYRAWLRVNAVTDWQALLETIVTQKSAECRILQESQPGWREAAVIPLMPLLRRRRA
;
A
#
# COMPACT_ATOMS: atom_id res chain seq x y z
N MET A 1 6.67 -44.61 2.18
CA MET A 1 6.51 -43.39 3.01
C MET A 1 7.13 -42.22 2.24
N PRO A 2 6.39 -41.45 1.44
CA PRO A 2 6.94 -40.26 0.83
C PRO A 2 6.46 -38.99 1.54
N CYS A 3 7.46 -38.26 2.04
CA CYS A 3 7.61 -36.81 2.09
C CYS A 3 6.33 -35.97 2.25
N ALA A 4 6.07 -35.53 3.48
CA ALA A 4 5.19 -34.42 3.76
C ALA A 4 5.77 -33.15 3.12
N PHE A 5 5.16 -32.70 2.02
CA PHE A 5 5.32 -31.32 1.57
C PHE A 5 4.71 -30.42 2.64
N ASP A 6 5.55 -29.55 3.20
CA ASP A 6 5.15 -28.55 4.19
C ASP A 6 4.11 -27.61 3.57
N ASN A 7 2.85 -27.77 4.00
CA ASN A 7 1.64 -27.17 3.44
C ASN A 7 1.59 -25.63 3.54
N LYS A 8 2.61 -25.01 4.15
CA LYS A 8 2.75 -23.55 4.24
C LYS A 8 3.45 -22.93 3.04
N THR A 9 4.13 -23.75 2.23
CA THR A 9 4.68 -23.34 0.94
C THR A 9 3.78 -23.89 -0.16
N ARG A 10 2.50 -23.46 -0.16
CA ARG A 10 1.71 -23.45 -1.40
C ARG A 10 2.36 -22.44 -2.33
N ALA A 11 3.46 -22.89 -2.91
CA ALA A 11 4.09 -22.29 -4.06
C ALA A 11 3.00 -22.14 -5.12
N ILE A 12 2.49 -20.92 -5.27
CA ILE A 12 2.61 -20.20 -6.53
C ILE A 12 2.41 -21.16 -7.71
N LEU A 13 1.19 -21.67 -7.85
CA LEU A 13 0.73 -22.20 -9.11
C LEU A 13 -0.61 -21.55 -9.41
N PRO A 14 -0.82 -21.08 -10.64
CA PRO A 14 -2.08 -20.51 -11.08
C PRO A 14 -3.13 -21.61 -11.34
N GLU A 15 -3.16 -22.69 -10.56
CA GLU A 15 -4.14 -23.78 -10.77
C GLU A 15 -5.56 -23.35 -10.34
N GLU A 16 -5.69 -22.30 -9.53
CA GLU A 16 -6.99 -21.79 -9.06
C GLU A 16 -7.42 -20.48 -9.75
N GLY A 17 -6.75 -20.06 -10.83
CA GLY A 17 -7.17 -18.89 -11.62
C GLY A 17 -7.14 -17.55 -10.88
N ARG A 18 -6.45 -17.47 -9.73
CA ARG A 18 -6.26 -16.24 -8.95
C ARG A 18 -4.79 -16.05 -8.66
N PHE A 19 -4.18 -15.04 -9.29
CA PHE A 19 -2.83 -14.61 -8.95
C PHE A 19 -2.90 -13.75 -7.67
N PRO A 20 -2.40 -14.21 -6.51
CA PRO A 20 -2.56 -13.52 -5.24
C PRO A 20 -1.98 -12.10 -5.25
N ALA A 21 -1.00 -11.83 -6.12
CA ALA A 21 -0.40 -10.51 -6.27
C ALA A 21 -1.39 -9.46 -6.83
N ILE A 22 -2.37 -9.86 -7.67
CA ILE A 22 -3.37 -8.92 -8.20
C ILE A 22 -4.26 -8.41 -7.08
N ALA A 23 -4.76 -9.32 -6.23
CA ALA A 23 -5.56 -8.95 -5.07
C ALA A 23 -4.73 -8.11 -4.08
N HIS A 24 -3.48 -8.50 -3.84
CA HIS A 24 -2.57 -7.74 -2.99
C HIS A 24 -2.38 -6.29 -3.46
N GLU A 25 -2.14 -6.05 -4.76
CA GLU A 25 -2.00 -4.68 -5.28
C GLU A 25 -3.32 -3.89 -5.23
N ALA A 26 -4.47 -4.54 -5.42
CA ALA A 26 -5.77 -3.90 -5.28
C ALA A 26 -6.03 -3.45 -3.83
N ASP A 27 -5.71 -4.30 -2.86
CA ASP A 27 -5.79 -3.98 -1.44
C ASP A 27 -4.85 -2.81 -1.10
N GLU A 28 -3.64 -2.77 -1.67
CA GLU A 28 -2.72 -1.65 -1.49
C GLU A 28 -3.20 -0.35 -2.11
N THR A 29 -3.85 -0.39 -3.28
CA THR A 29 -4.50 0.78 -3.85
C THR A 29 -5.55 1.35 -2.90
N ALA A 30 -6.40 0.49 -2.35
CA ALA A 30 -7.46 0.92 -1.44
C ALA A 30 -6.88 1.52 -0.15
N ARG A 31 -5.85 0.87 0.42
CA ARG A 31 -5.13 1.35 1.60
C ARG A 31 -4.48 2.71 1.38
N TYR A 32 -3.75 2.90 0.28
CA TYR A 32 -3.11 4.19 -0.01
C TYR A 32 -4.13 5.30 -0.25
N ARG A 33 -5.26 5.03 -0.90
CA ARG A 33 -6.36 6.00 -1.01
C ARG A 33 -6.96 6.36 0.34
N GLN A 34 -7.17 5.38 1.21
CA GLN A 34 -7.66 5.63 2.54
C GLN A 34 -6.68 6.52 3.32
N LEU A 35 -5.39 6.21 3.31
CA LEU A 35 -4.36 7.06 3.92
C LEU A 35 -4.34 8.46 3.30
N ALA A 36 -4.42 8.58 1.97
CA ALA A 36 -4.46 9.86 1.27
C ALA A 36 -5.62 10.74 1.77
N LEU A 37 -6.81 10.15 1.97
CA LEU A 37 -7.96 10.84 2.54
C LEU A 37 -7.72 11.26 4.00
N ARG A 38 -7.12 10.39 4.83
CA ARG A 38 -6.85 10.72 6.24
C ARG A 38 -5.88 11.89 6.40
N PHE A 39 -4.92 12.05 5.49
CA PHE A 39 -3.95 13.16 5.49
C PHE A 39 -4.41 14.41 4.74
N LEU A 40 -5.59 14.39 4.10
CA LEU A 40 -6.05 15.45 3.21
C LEU A 40 -6.03 16.84 3.85
N THR A 41 -6.50 16.94 5.10
CA THR A 41 -6.60 18.20 5.85
C THR A 41 -5.33 18.56 6.62
N TYR A 42 -4.51 17.57 6.97
CA TYR A 42 -3.33 17.76 7.82
C TYR A 42 -2.08 18.06 7.00
N HIS A 43 -1.82 17.29 5.95
CA HIS A 43 -0.62 17.42 5.12
C HIS A 43 -0.94 17.15 3.63
N PRO A 44 -1.46 18.14 2.88
CA PRO A 44 -1.94 17.95 1.51
C PRO A 44 -0.88 17.41 0.53
N ALA A 45 0.40 17.73 0.75
CA ALA A 45 1.48 17.19 -0.07
C ALA A 45 1.67 15.68 0.12
N LEU A 46 1.48 15.19 1.35
CA LEU A 46 1.58 13.77 1.66
C LEU A 46 0.33 13.03 1.19
N SER A 47 -0.84 13.66 1.31
CA SER A 47 -2.08 13.16 0.70
C SER A 47 -1.91 12.90 -0.81
N ARG A 48 -1.35 13.86 -1.56
CA ARG A 48 -1.07 13.67 -3.00
C ARG A 48 -0.02 12.59 -3.28
N LEU A 49 0.99 12.48 -2.42
CA LEU A 49 2.00 11.42 -2.54
C LEU A 49 1.35 10.04 -2.40
N LEU A 50 0.52 9.86 -1.36
CA LEU A 50 -0.19 8.62 -1.11
C LEU A 50 -1.16 8.28 -2.25
N GLU A 51 -1.86 9.27 -2.82
CA GLU A 51 -2.69 9.05 -4.02
C GLU A 51 -1.85 8.60 -5.22
N THR A 52 -0.64 9.15 -5.37
CA THR A 52 0.30 8.70 -6.42
C THR A 52 0.72 7.25 -6.20
N LEU A 53 1.03 6.84 -4.96
CA LEU A 53 1.33 5.44 -4.64
C LEU A 53 0.11 4.52 -4.87
N ALA A 54 -1.10 5.00 -4.61
CA ALA A 54 -2.33 4.27 -4.92
C ALA A 54 -2.49 4.04 -6.43
N GLU A 55 -2.19 5.04 -7.25
CA GLU A 55 -2.21 4.91 -8.70
C GLU A 55 -1.12 3.96 -9.21
N GLU A 56 0.07 4.00 -8.64
CA GLU A 56 1.16 3.07 -9.01
C GLU A 56 0.82 1.61 -8.65
N SER A 57 0.23 1.34 -7.47
CA SER A 57 -0.27 0.00 -7.13
C SER A 57 -1.37 -0.46 -8.09
N ARG A 58 -2.29 0.43 -8.47
CA ARG A 58 -3.32 0.12 -9.47
C ARG A 58 -2.72 -0.25 -10.82
N ARG A 59 -1.68 0.47 -11.27
CA ARG A 59 -0.97 0.16 -12.52
C ARG A 59 -0.30 -1.22 -12.46
N ARG A 60 0.31 -1.58 -11.33
CA ARG A 60 0.89 -2.91 -11.11
C ARG A 60 -0.17 -4.01 -11.14
N ALA A 61 -1.32 -3.81 -10.48
CA ALA A 61 -2.44 -4.75 -10.54
C ALA A 61 -2.90 -5.00 -11.99
N LEU A 62 -3.01 -3.94 -12.79
CA LEU A 62 -3.39 -4.05 -14.20
C LEU A 62 -2.32 -4.74 -15.05
N ALA A 63 -1.04 -4.47 -14.81
CA ALA A 63 0.05 -5.15 -15.50
C ALA A 63 0.03 -6.66 -15.20
N LEU A 64 -0.09 -7.02 -13.92
CA LEU A 64 -0.22 -8.41 -13.48
C LEU A 64 -1.41 -9.10 -14.13
N ALA A 65 -2.59 -8.49 -14.12
CA ALA A 65 -3.79 -9.05 -14.74
C ALA A 65 -3.69 -9.15 -16.27
N SER A 66 -2.95 -8.25 -16.91
CA SER A 66 -2.73 -8.29 -18.36
C SER A 66 -1.77 -9.42 -18.75
N THR A 67 -0.68 -9.62 -18.01
CA THR A 67 0.22 -10.77 -18.19
C THR A 67 -0.52 -12.08 -17.90
N ALA A 68 -1.34 -12.12 -16.85
CA ALA A 68 -2.12 -13.30 -16.52
C ALA A 68 -3.10 -13.69 -17.65
N ARG A 69 -3.78 -12.70 -18.25
CA ARG A 69 -4.65 -12.90 -19.41
C ARG A 69 -3.87 -13.36 -20.63
N GLY A 70 -2.70 -12.79 -20.89
CA GLY A 70 -1.81 -13.21 -21.99
C GLY A 70 -1.38 -14.67 -21.87
N LEU A 71 -1.22 -15.17 -20.65
CA LEU A 71 -0.90 -16.56 -20.33
C LEU A 71 -2.14 -17.47 -20.24
N GLN A 72 -3.34 -16.95 -20.55
CA GLN A 72 -4.61 -17.67 -20.46
C GLN A 72 -4.92 -18.23 -19.05
N LEU A 73 -4.36 -17.61 -18.01
CA LEU A 73 -4.54 -18.02 -16.61
C LEU A 73 -5.79 -17.42 -15.96
N PHE A 74 -6.50 -16.55 -16.69
CA PHE A 74 -7.77 -15.97 -16.28
C PHE A 74 -8.83 -16.20 -17.34
N ASP A 75 -9.96 -16.78 -16.92
CA ASP A 75 -11.21 -16.60 -17.63
C ASP A 75 -11.67 -15.14 -17.47
N GLN A 76 -12.32 -14.57 -18.49
CA GLN A 76 -12.48 -13.12 -18.75
C GLN A 76 -13.18 -12.26 -17.67
N VAL A 77 -13.41 -12.72 -16.43
CA VAL A 77 -14.46 -12.19 -15.56
C VAL A 77 -14.01 -11.32 -14.35
N SER A 78 -12.78 -11.34 -13.87
CA SER A 78 -12.58 -10.94 -12.44
C SER A 78 -11.91 -9.60 -12.10
N LEU A 79 -11.49 -8.75 -13.04
CA LEU A 79 -10.86 -7.46 -12.67
C LEU A 79 -11.81 -6.50 -11.94
N ASP A 80 -13.07 -6.44 -12.38
CA ASP A 80 -14.10 -5.60 -11.77
C ASP A 80 -14.54 -6.15 -10.39
N GLN A 81 -14.55 -7.47 -10.22
CA GLN A 81 -14.86 -8.11 -8.94
C GLN A 81 -13.75 -7.90 -7.89
N VAL A 82 -12.48 -8.02 -8.28
CA VAL A 82 -11.34 -7.80 -7.37
C VAL A 82 -11.30 -6.35 -6.88
N SER A 83 -11.61 -5.39 -7.77
CA SER A 83 -11.69 -3.97 -7.41
C SER A 83 -12.86 -3.65 -6.47
N PHE A 84 -14.00 -4.33 -6.64
CA PHE A 84 -15.16 -4.19 -5.77
C PHE A 84 -14.88 -4.76 -4.36
N ASP A 85 -14.32 -5.96 -4.29
CA ASP A 85 -14.02 -6.62 -3.01
C ASP A 85 -12.95 -5.88 -2.20
N ALA A 86 -11.94 -5.29 -2.86
CA ALA A 86 -10.92 -4.48 -2.21
C ALA A 86 -11.50 -3.20 -1.58
N ASN A 87 -12.43 -2.51 -2.27
CA ASN A 87 -13.11 -1.34 -1.73
C ASN A 87 -14.00 -1.69 -0.52
N VAL A 88 -14.71 -2.82 -0.58
CA VAL A 88 -15.55 -3.29 0.54
C VAL A 88 -14.68 -3.68 1.75
N ARG A 89 -13.53 -4.33 1.53
CA ARG A 89 -12.58 -4.68 2.60
C ARG A 89 -11.94 -3.45 3.24
N ALA A 90 -11.48 -2.49 2.45
CA ALA A 90 -10.91 -1.25 2.99
C ALA A 90 -11.92 -0.42 3.81
N MET A 91 -13.21 -0.50 3.47
CA MET A 91 -14.28 0.08 4.28
C MET A 91 -14.56 -0.71 5.57
N ALA A 92 -14.43 -2.04 5.54
CA ALA A 92 -14.65 -2.91 6.70
C ALA A 92 -13.47 -2.88 7.70
N GLU A 93 -12.25 -2.63 7.23
CA GLU A 93 -11.04 -2.49 8.04
C GLU A 93 -10.80 -1.07 8.54
N ALA A 94 -11.67 -0.11 8.19
CA ALA A 94 -11.63 1.21 8.77
C ALA A 94 -11.75 1.07 10.30
N PRO A 95 -10.75 1.53 11.08
CA PRO A 95 -10.81 1.45 12.53
C PRO A 95 -12.09 2.14 13.00
N SER A 96 -12.76 1.59 14.01
CA SER A 96 -13.89 2.25 14.70
C SER A 96 -13.43 3.47 15.52
N CYS A 97 -12.37 4.14 15.08
CA CYS A 97 -11.79 5.30 15.74
C CYS A 97 -12.68 6.51 15.47
N GLU A 98 -12.98 7.26 16.52
CA GLU A 98 -13.77 8.49 16.44
C GLU A 98 -13.12 9.56 15.53
N GLN A 99 -11.86 9.37 15.12
CA GLN A 99 -11.08 10.32 14.34
C GLN A 99 -10.55 9.68 13.04
N PHE A 100 -11.26 9.94 11.94
CA PHE A 100 -10.85 9.51 10.61
C PHE A 100 -9.63 10.29 10.11
N PHE A 101 -9.66 11.62 10.20
CA PHE A 101 -8.58 12.50 9.76
C PHE A 101 -7.44 12.56 10.77
N VAL A 102 -6.22 12.78 10.26
CA VAL A 102 -5.06 13.07 11.10
C VAL A 102 -5.24 14.43 11.76
N THR A 103 -5.18 14.46 13.10
CA THR A 103 -5.33 15.68 13.90
C THR A 103 -4.03 16.22 14.44
N ASP A 104 -3.03 15.36 14.60
CA ASP A 104 -1.74 15.71 15.18
C ASP A 104 -0.60 14.91 14.57
N GLU A 105 0.60 15.35 14.93
CA GLU A 105 1.86 14.72 14.57
C GLU A 105 1.89 13.24 14.94
N VAL A 106 1.69 12.89 16.20
CA VAL A 106 1.92 11.52 16.68
C VAL A 106 1.09 10.51 15.88
N MET A 107 -0.17 10.86 15.58
CA MET A 107 -1.05 10.08 14.71
C MET A 107 -0.52 9.98 13.28
N GLY A 108 -0.08 11.10 12.68
CA GLY A 108 0.47 11.11 11.33
C GLY A 108 1.74 10.27 11.19
N SER A 109 2.67 10.38 12.13
CA SER A 109 3.90 9.56 12.14
C SER A 109 3.60 8.08 12.32
N ALA A 110 2.68 7.72 13.22
CA ALA A 110 2.30 6.32 13.44
C ALA A 110 1.71 5.68 12.18
N LEU A 111 0.82 6.39 11.48
CA LEU A 111 0.22 5.90 10.23
C LEU A 111 1.24 5.74 9.10
N LEU A 112 2.22 6.64 9.00
CA LEU A 112 3.29 6.52 8.01
C LEU A 112 4.27 5.39 8.34
N ALA A 113 4.61 5.20 9.62
CA ALA A 113 5.41 4.05 10.08
C ALA A 113 4.72 2.72 9.77
N GLU A 114 3.42 2.61 10.06
CA GLU A 114 2.63 1.43 9.70
C GLU A 114 2.61 1.23 8.17
N ALA A 115 2.40 2.29 7.40
CA ALA A 115 2.38 2.20 5.94
C ALA A 115 3.74 1.76 5.36
N GLN A 116 4.84 2.20 5.95
CA GLN A 116 6.20 1.80 5.59
C GLN A 116 6.45 0.32 5.92
N GLU A 117 6.11 -0.13 7.12
CA GLU A 117 6.26 -1.54 7.52
C GLU A 117 5.49 -2.45 6.56
N GLN A 118 4.25 -2.08 6.23
CA GLN A 118 3.43 -2.83 5.27
C GLN A 118 4.04 -2.86 3.86
N ALA A 119 4.65 -1.75 3.41
CA ALA A 119 5.35 -1.70 2.13
C ALA A 119 6.60 -2.60 2.11
N GLU A 120 7.37 -2.63 3.20
CA GLU A 120 8.52 -3.53 3.37
C GLU A 120 8.09 -5.00 3.35
N VAL A 121 7.01 -5.34 4.06
CA VAL A 121 6.41 -6.68 4.01
C VAL A 121 5.96 -7.04 2.58
N SER A 122 5.35 -6.10 1.85
CA SER A 122 4.98 -6.31 0.45
C SER A 122 6.20 -6.56 -0.44
N LEU A 123 7.27 -5.79 -0.29
CA LEU A 123 8.52 -5.99 -1.02
C LEU A 123 9.11 -7.38 -0.80
N GLU A 124 9.13 -7.86 0.45
CA GLU A 124 9.62 -9.21 0.76
C GLU A 124 8.73 -10.30 0.14
N ARG A 125 7.40 -10.12 0.10
CA ARG A 125 6.50 -11.03 -0.63
C ARG A 125 6.82 -11.08 -2.11
N TYR A 126 7.05 -9.94 -2.75
CA TYR A 126 7.43 -9.89 -4.17
C TYR A 126 8.79 -10.51 -4.45
N ARG A 127 9.78 -10.31 -3.57
CA ARG A 127 11.07 -11.01 -3.65
C ARG A 127 10.91 -12.53 -3.51
N ALA A 128 10.02 -12.99 -2.64
CA ALA A 128 9.69 -14.40 -2.53
C ALA A 128 9.01 -14.94 -3.80
N TRP A 129 8.05 -14.22 -4.37
CA TRP A 129 7.41 -14.58 -5.62
C TRP A 129 8.38 -14.63 -6.80
N LEU A 130 9.28 -13.65 -6.92
CA LEU A 130 10.31 -13.64 -7.95
C LEU A 130 11.23 -14.87 -7.86
N ARG A 131 11.68 -15.23 -6.64
CA ARG A 131 12.56 -16.40 -6.43
C ARG A 131 11.94 -17.71 -6.92
N VAL A 132 10.62 -17.88 -6.77
CA VAL A 132 9.94 -19.10 -7.21
C VAL A 132 9.57 -19.06 -8.70
N ASN A 133 9.42 -17.87 -9.29
CA ASN A 133 9.06 -17.67 -10.69
C ASN A 133 10.25 -17.30 -11.59
N ALA A 134 11.49 -17.55 -11.13
CA ALA A 134 12.72 -17.05 -11.75
C ALA A 134 13.03 -17.56 -13.17
N VAL A 135 12.23 -18.47 -13.73
CA VAL A 135 12.38 -19.02 -15.10
C VAL A 135 11.01 -19.07 -15.82
N THR A 136 10.12 -18.14 -15.48
CA THR A 136 8.76 -18.08 -16.06
C THR A 136 8.56 -16.76 -16.79
N ASP A 137 7.52 -16.69 -17.62
CA ASP A 137 7.11 -15.46 -18.32
C ASP A 137 6.79 -14.29 -17.37
N TRP A 138 6.66 -14.57 -16.06
CA TRP A 138 6.44 -13.58 -15.01
C TRP A 138 7.71 -12.86 -14.56
N GLN A 139 8.90 -13.40 -14.83
CA GLN A 139 10.15 -12.94 -14.23
C GLN A 139 10.39 -11.45 -14.46
N ALA A 140 10.35 -11.01 -15.73
CA ALA A 140 10.63 -9.61 -16.09
C ALA A 140 9.64 -8.62 -15.43
N LEU A 141 8.36 -9.01 -15.33
CA LEU A 141 7.35 -8.19 -14.65
C LEU A 141 7.61 -8.13 -13.15
N LEU A 142 7.91 -9.27 -12.52
CA LEU A 142 8.19 -9.33 -11.08
C LEU A 142 9.47 -8.57 -10.71
N GLU A 143 10.51 -8.60 -11.53
CA GLU A 143 11.73 -7.79 -11.35
C GLU A 143 11.42 -6.28 -11.40
N THR A 144 10.57 -5.88 -12.35
CA THR A 144 10.10 -4.49 -12.45
C THR A 144 9.33 -4.08 -11.20
N ILE A 145 8.40 -4.92 -10.73
CA ILE A 145 7.60 -4.64 -9.53
C ILE A 145 8.49 -4.60 -8.29
N VAL A 146 9.46 -5.49 -8.12
CA VAL A 146 10.42 -5.45 -7.00
C VAL A 146 11.19 -4.13 -6.98
N THR A 147 11.59 -3.63 -8.15
CA THR A 147 12.28 -2.34 -8.28
C THR A 147 11.36 -1.19 -7.87
N GLN A 148 10.11 -1.17 -8.35
CA GLN A 148 9.11 -0.16 -7.99
C GLN A 148 8.76 -0.20 -6.50
N LYS A 149 8.59 -1.39 -5.92
CA LYS A 149 8.32 -1.60 -4.49
C LYS A 149 9.48 -1.13 -3.61
N SER A 150 10.72 -1.35 -4.06
CA SER A 150 11.90 -0.82 -3.36
C SER A 150 11.91 0.72 -3.37
N ALA A 151 11.53 1.34 -4.49
CA ALA A 151 11.38 2.79 -4.57
C ALA A 151 10.22 3.30 -3.68
N GLU A 152 9.11 2.59 -3.62
CA GLU A 152 7.96 2.88 -2.74
C GLU A 152 8.37 2.88 -1.25
N CYS A 153 9.09 1.85 -0.78
CA CYS A 153 9.63 1.81 0.58
C CYS A 153 10.53 3.01 0.86
N ARG A 154 11.42 3.35 -0.08
CA ARG A 154 12.34 4.49 0.05
C ARG A 154 11.59 5.82 0.12
N ILE A 155 10.59 6.01 -0.74
CA ILE A 155 9.75 7.22 -0.74
C ILE A 155 9.02 7.36 0.59
N LEU A 156 8.43 6.28 1.11
CA LEU A 156 7.75 6.32 2.41
C LEU A 156 8.71 6.62 3.56
N GLN A 157 9.90 6.02 3.54
CA GLN A 157 10.95 6.30 4.51
C GLN A 157 11.42 7.75 4.47
N GLU A 158 11.62 8.32 3.28
CA GLU A 158 12.02 9.73 3.09
C GLU A 158 10.88 10.71 3.42
N SER A 159 9.64 10.24 3.31
CA SER A 159 8.44 10.99 3.67
C SER A 159 8.09 10.90 5.15
N GLN A 160 8.79 10.04 5.91
CA GLN A 160 8.70 10.04 7.36
C GLN A 160 9.09 11.45 7.82
N PRO A 161 8.18 12.14 8.51
CA PRO A 161 8.49 13.46 8.95
C PRO A 161 9.65 13.42 9.94
N GLY A 162 10.78 14.03 9.55
CA GLY A 162 11.83 14.41 10.48
C GLY A 162 11.38 15.64 11.25
N TRP A 163 10.44 15.50 12.20
CA TRP A 163 9.95 16.59 13.05
C TRP A 163 10.94 17.04 14.11
N ARG A 164 12.19 17.24 13.70
CA ARG A 164 13.13 18.05 14.46
C ARG A 164 12.91 19.49 14.07
N GLU A 165 12.33 20.23 15.01
CA GLU A 165 12.27 21.70 15.07
C GLU A 165 11.42 22.42 14.01
N ALA A 166 10.09 22.32 14.10
CA ALA A 166 9.23 23.32 13.46
C ALA A 166 7.87 23.53 14.15
N ALA A 167 7.79 23.62 15.49
CA ALA A 167 6.62 24.21 16.16
C ALA A 167 6.84 24.61 17.63
N VAL A 168 7.96 25.29 17.97
CA VAL A 168 7.88 26.32 19.03
C VAL A 168 7.63 27.64 18.32
N ILE A 169 6.40 27.83 17.85
CA ILE A 169 5.84 29.16 17.79
C ILE A 169 5.15 29.31 19.14
N PRO A 170 5.70 30.07 20.10
CA PRO A 170 4.91 30.42 21.27
C PRO A 170 3.72 31.19 20.73
N LEU A 171 2.52 30.60 20.84
CA LEU A 171 1.29 31.38 20.90
C LEU A 171 1.47 32.31 22.10
N MET A 172 2.00 33.50 21.82
CA MET A 172 2.05 34.59 22.78
C MET A 172 0.63 34.73 23.33
N PRO A 173 0.43 34.64 24.65
CA PRO A 173 -0.89 34.87 25.20
C PRO A 173 -1.21 36.33 24.92
N LEU A 174 -2.23 36.58 24.09
CA LEU A 174 -2.87 37.89 23.98
C LEU A 174 -3.56 38.17 25.31
N LEU A 175 -2.76 38.51 26.32
CA LEU A 175 -3.22 39.09 27.57
C LEU A 175 -3.72 40.50 27.25
N ARG A 176 -5.04 40.69 27.46
CA ARG A 176 -5.65 41.80 28.21
C ARG A 176 -4.62 42.88 28.60
N ARG A 177 -4.73 44.16 28.23
CA ARG A 177 -5.79 45.13 28.50
C ARG A 177 -5.18 46.49 28.08
N ARG A 178 -5.97 47.44 27.57
CA ARG A 178 -6.26 48.67 28.32
C ARG A 178 -7.37 49.48 27.66
N ARG A 179 -8.32 49.83 28.51
CA ARG A 179 -9.28 50.93 28.37
C ARG A 179 -8.52 52.23 28.06
N ALA A 180 -9.10 53.06 27.21
CA ALA A 180 -9.20 54.49 27.43
C ALA A 180 -10.69 54.83 27.38
#